data_AF-A0A520LL92-F1
#
_entry.id   AF-A0A520LL92-F1
#
_cell.length_a   1.000
_cell.length_b   1.000
_cell.length_c   1.000
_cell.angle_alpha   90.00
_cell.angle_beta   90.00
_cell.angle_gamma   90.00
#
_symmetry.space_group_name_H-M   'P 1'
#
loop_
_entity.id
_entity.type
_entity.pdbx_description
1 polymer ?
#
loop_
_entity_poly.entity_id
_entity_poly.type
_entity_poly.pdbx_seq_one_letter_code
_entity_poly.pdbx_strand_id
1 'polypeptide(L)' 'MQESISMSMTQRFEVERMNRAIEATADPAQLQTLAKQLLQAWQSQRAATQWVMRQQQGL' A
#
# COMPACT_ATOMS: atom_id res chain seq x y z
N MET A 1 -22.84 -4.23 -10.81
CA MET A 1 -22.17 -4.64 -9.55
C MET A 1 -20.72 -4.24 -9.71
N GLN A 2 -20.21 -3.30 -8.91
CA GLN A 2 -18.78 -2.96 -8.96
C GLN A 2 -18.00 -4.20 -8.54
N GLU A 3 -17.23 -4.78 -9.46
CA GLU A 3 -16.26 -5.81 -9.13
C GLU A 3 -15.26 -5.18 -8.16
N SER A 4 -15.45 -5.44 -6.87
CA SER A 4 -14.49 -5.09 -5.84
C SER A 4 -13.19 -5.80 -6.20
N ILE A 5 -12.13 -5.03 -6.43
CA ILE A 5 -10.78 -5.57 -6.67
C ILE A 5 -10.44 -6.41 -5.45
N SER A 6 -10.65 -7.72 -5.56
CA SER A 6 -10.40 -8.64 -4.45
C SER A 6 -8.90 -8.84 -4.34
N MET A 7 -8.37 -8.69 -3.12
CA MET A 7 -6.96 -8.98 -2.89
C MET A 7 -6.68 -10.46 -3.13
N SER A 8 -5.61 -10.74 -3.88
CA SER A 8 -5.07 -12.09 -4.04
C SER A 8 -4.59 -12.64 -2.69
N MET A 9 -4.44 -13.96 -2.59
CA MET A 9 -3.93 -14.60 -1.38
C MET A 9 -2.56 -14.03 -0.96
N THR A 10 -1.64 -13.86 -1.92
CA THR A 10 -0.32 -13.26 -1.68
C THR A 10 -0.42 -11.84 -1.13
N GLN A 11 -1.32 -11.02 -1.68
CA GLN A 11 -1.53 -9.66 -1.19
C GLN A 11 -2.03 -9.64 0.26
N ARG A 12 -2.91 -10.57 0.64
CA ARG A 12 -3.38 -10.70 2.04
C ARG A 12 -2.25 -11.08 2.98
N PHE A 13 -1.37 -12.01 2.60
CA PHE A 13 -0.20 -12.37 3.41
C PHE A 13 0.76 -11.20 3.61
N GLU A 14 1.01 -10.40 2.57
CA GLU A 14 1.85 -9.21 2.71
C GLU A 14 1.24 -8.17 3.67
N VAL A 15 -0.08 -7.98 3.61
CA VAL A 15 -0.79 -7.11 4.58
C VAL A 15 -0.62 -7.64 6.01
N GLU A 16 -0.83 -8.93 6.24
CA GLU A 16 -0.63 -9.55 7.56
C GLU A 16 0.83 -9.47 8.06
N ARG A 17 1.81 -9.56 7.15
CA ARG A 17 3.23 -9.38 7.48
C ARG A 17 3.51 -7.94 7.91
N MET A 18 2.96 -6.96 7.18
CA MET A 18 3.12 -5.53 7.49
C MET A 18 2.41 -5.15 8.80
N ASN A 19 1.21 -5.67 9.05
CA ASN A 19 0.49 -5.47 10.31
C ASN A 19 1.31 -5.97 11.50
N ARG A 20 1.86 -7.19 11.42
CA ARG A 20 2.73 -7.73 12.48
C ARG A 20 3.99 -6.90 12.70
N ALA A 21 4.58 -6.35 11.63
CA ALA A 21 5.73 -5.46 11.77
C ALA A 21 5.37 -4.17 12.51
N ILE A 22 4.19 -3.60 12.24
CA ILE A 22 3.67 -2.42 12.96
C ILE A 22 3.45 -2.75 14.44
N GLU A 23 2.75 -3.85 14.73
CA GLU A 23 2.44 -4.27 16.11
C GLU A 23 3.70 -4.59 16.94
N ALA A 24 4.72 -5.18 16.32
CA ALA A 24 5.99 -5.49 16.97
C ALA A 24 6.89 -4.26 17.19
N THR A 25 6.58 -3.11 16.57
CA THR A 25 7.41 -1.91 16.67
C THR A 25 7.07 -1.14 17.96
N ALA A 26 7.96 -1.22 18.95
CA ALA A 26 7.81 -0.52 20.23
C ALA A 26 8.59 0.81 20.31
N ASP A 27 9.59 1.00 19.45
CA ASP A 27 10.40 2.22 19.40
C ASP A 27 9.68 3.32 18.58
N PRO A 28 9.35 4.48 19.18
CA PRO A 28 8.68 5.57 18.47
C PRO A 28 9.45 6.08 17.24
N ALA A 29 10.78 6.05 17.24
CA ALA A 29 11.58 6.48 16.10
C ALA A 29 11.47 5.50 14.92
N GLN A 30 11.43 4.21 15.22
CA GLN A 30 11.17 3.16 14.22
C GLN A 30 9.74 3.25 13.68
N LEU A 31 8.76 3.50 14.55
CA LEU A 31 7.37 3.69 14.11
C LEU A 31 7.23 4.90 13.18
N GLN A 32 7.90 6.02 13.48
CA GLN A 32 7.92 7.19 12.61
C GLN A 32 8.55 6.87 11.24
N THR A 33 9.61 6.06 11.23
CA THR A 33 10.27 5.64 9.99
C THR A 33 9.35 4.74 9.15
N LEU A 34 8.72 3.75 9.78
CA LEU A 34 7.76 2.85 9.15
C LEU A 34 6.57 3.63 8.57
N ALA A 35 6.03 4.59 9.32
CA ALA A 35 4.94 5.45 8.87
C ALA A 35 5.32 6.26 7.61
N LYS A 36 6.53 6.82 7.55
CA LYS A 36 7.03 7.54 6.36
C LYS A 36 7.15 6.61 5.15
N GLN A 37 7.65 5.39 5.33
CA GLN A 37 7.76 4.40 4.27
C GLN A 37 6.38 3.99 3.73
N LEU A 38 5.42 3.74 4.62
CA LEU A 38 4.04 3.43 4.25
C LEU A 38 3.40 4.58 3.45
N LEU A 39 3.59 5.83 3.89
CA LEU A 39 3.09 7.01 3.19
C LEU A 39 3.68 7.13 1.79
N GLN A 40 4.99 6.91 1.63
CA GLN A 40 5.66 6.97 0.33
C GLN A 40 5.17 5.86 -0.61
N ALA A 41 4.99 4.64 -0.09
CA ALA A 41 4.45 3.52 -0.86
C ALA A 41 3.03 3.82 -1.35
N TRP A 42 2.17 4.37 -0.47
CA TRP A 42 0.81 4.78 -0.82
C TRP A 42 0.79 5.84 -1.94
N GLN A 43 1.59 6.90 -1.82
CA GLN A 43 1.65 7.94 -2.85
C GLN A 43 2.15 7.38 -4.19
N SER A 44 3.14 6.49 -4.15
CA SER A 44 3.68 5.83 -5.35
C SER A 44 2.61 4.98 -6.05
N GLN A 45 1.86 4.18 -5.29
CA GLN A 45 0.76 3.39 -5.84
C GLN A 45 -0.34 4.29 -6.42
N ARG A 46 -0.69 5.37 -5.71
CA ARG A 46 -1.71 6.33 -6.21
C ARG A 46 -1.27 6.99 -7.52
N ALA A 47 0.00 7.39 -7.63
CA ALA A 47 0.57 7.96 -8.84
C ALA A 47 0.58 6.94 -10.00
N ALA A 48 0.97 5.70 -9.73
CA ALA A 48 0.95 4.62 -10.71
C ALA A 48 -0.47 4.33 -11.22
N THR A 49 -1.45 4.22 -10.33
CA THR A 49 -2.85 4.02 -10.70
C THR A 49 -3.37 5.18 -11.55
N GLN A 50 -3.08 6.43 -11.15
CA GLN A 50 -3.46 7.61 -11.94
C GLN A 50 -2.80 7.62 -13.33
N TRP A 51 -1.54 7.20 -13.42
CA TRP A 51 -0.83 7.08 -14.69
C TRP A 51 -1.47 6.04 -15.61
N VAL A 52 -1.77 4.84 -15.09
CA VAL A 52 -2.47 3.79 -15.86
C VAL A 52 -3.85 4.28 -16.33
N MET A 53 -4.61 4.95 -15.46
CA MET A 53 -5.93 5.49 -15.82
C MET A 53 -5.85 6.52 -16.95
N ARG A 54 -4.86 7.43 -16.92
CA ARG A 54 -4.64 8.39 -18.01
C ARG A 54 -4.29 7.68 -19.32
N GLN A 55 -3.37 6.71 -19.26
CA GLN A 55 -2.97 5.91 -20.42
C GLN A 55 -4.15 5.16 -21.06
N GLN A 56 -5.04 4.59 -20.25
CA GLN A 56 -6.25 3.90 -20.74
C GLN A 56 -7.27 4.85 -21.38
N GLN A 57 -7.26 6.13 -21.00
CA GLN A 57 -8.13 7.17 -21.55
C GLN A 57 -7.55 7.83 -22.82
N GLY A 58 -6.36 7.41 -23.29
CA GLY A 58 -5.71 7.96 -24.47
C GLY A 58 -5.19 9.40 -24.29
N LEU A 59 -5.05 9.85 -23.04
CA LEU A 59 -4.37 11.10 -22.64
C LEU A 59 -2.93 10.80 -22.23
#